data_AF-A0A067CLD8-F1
#
_entry.id   AF-A0A067CLD8-F1
#
_cell.length_a   1.000
_cell.length_b   1.000
_cell.length_c   1.000
_cell.angle_alpha   90.00
_cell.angle_beta   90.00
_cell.angle_gamma   90.00
#
_symmetry.space_group_name_H-M   'P 1'
#
loop_
_entity.id
_entity.type
_entity.pdbx_description
1 polymer ?
#
loop_
_entity_poly.entity_id
_entity_poly.type
_entity_poly.pdbx_seq_one_letter_code
_entity_poly.pdbx_strand_id
1 'polypeptide(L)' 'MNYGEAVALVEAAVAAEDRGLYERATEEYFPSPKIQQLLALKAQQVERWGVALAAWLADGQRGPKPMRM' A
#
# COMPACT_ATOMS: atom_id res chain seq x y z
N MET A 1 -8.65 11.43 12.61
CA MET A 1 -8.60 11.31 11.14
C MET A 1 -8.56 9.82 10.82
N ASN A 2 -9.57 9.26 10.14
CA ASN A 2 -9.85 7.80 10.19
C ASN A 2 -9.39 7.08 8.92
N TYR A 3 -8.55 6.05 9.09
CA TYR A 3 -7.98 5.19 8.04
C TYR A 3 -9.05 4.58 7.12
N GLY A 4 -10.25 4.35 7.64
CA GLY A 4 -11.36 3.73 6.91
C GLY A 4 -11.80 4.49 5.65
N GLU A 5 -11.76 5.82 5.65
CA GLU A 5 -12.15 6.59 4.45
C GLU A 5 -11.15 6.43 3.31
N ALA A 6 -9.85 6.37 3.61
CA ALA A 6 -8.81 6.20 2.60
C ALA A 6 -8.86 4.80 1.99
N VAL A 7 -9.15 3.78 2.80
CA VAL A 7 -9.36 2.40 2.32
C VAL A 7 -10.56 2.32 1.38
N ALA A 8 -11.69 2.94 1.75
CA ALA A 8 -12.89 2.93 0.91
C ALA A 8 -12.67 3.61 -0.45
N LEU A 9 -11.88 4.68 -0.50
CA LEU A 9 -11.51 5.35 -1.75
C LEU A 9 -10.62 4.47 -2.64
N VAL A 10 -9.69 3.71 -2.03
CA VAL A 10 -8.84 2.76 -2.78
C VAL A 10 -9.67 1.59 -3.31
N GLU A 11 -10.57 1.04 -2.50
CA GLU A 11 -11.48 -0.04 -2.95
C GLU A 11 -12.40 0.43 -4.08
N ALA A 12 -12.90 1.67 -4.02
CA ALA A 12 -13.68 2.25 -5.10
C ALA A 12 -12.85 2.45 -6.39
N ALA A 13 -11.59 2.86 -6.27
CA ALA A 13 -10.68 3.00 -7.40
C ALA A 13 -10.42 1.63 -8.08
N VAL A 14 -10.16 0.58 -7.30
CA VAL A 14 -9.99 -0.80 -7.82
C VAL A 14 -11.26 -1.29 -8.51
N ALA A 15 -12.43 -1.06 -7.92
CA ALA A 15 -13.70 -1.46 -8.52
C ALA A 15 -14.04 -0.68 -9.81
N ALA A 16 -13.50 0.53 -9.98
CA ALA A 16 -13.60 1.28 -11.24
C ALA A 16 -12.62 0.73 -12.30
N GLU A 17 -11.43 0.35 -11.87
CA GLU A 17 -10.41 -0.32 -12.69
C GLU A 17 -10.93 -1.66 -13.27
N ASP A 18 -11.53 -2.51 -12.43
CA ASP A 18 -12.14 -3.79 -12.83
C ASP A 18 -13.27 -3.64 -13.86
N ARG A 19 -13.90 -2.46 -13.92
CA ARG A 19 -14.96 -2.13 -14.90
C ARG A 19 -14.42 -1.50 -16.18
N GLY A 20 -13.10 -1.43 -16.33
CA GLY A 20 -12.45 -0.80 -17.49
C GLY A 20 -12.51 0.73 -17.47
N LEU A 21 -12.87 1.35 -16.35
CA LEU A 21 -13.01 2.80 -16.19
C LEU A 21 -11.70 3.42 -15.68
N TYR A 22 -10.59 3.08 -16.32
CA TYR A 22 -9.24 3.47 -15.91
C TYR A 22 -9.05 4.99 -15.81
N GLU A 23 -9.59 5.75 -16.76
CA GLU A 23 -9.50 7.23 -16.76
C GLU A 23 -10.21 7.83 -15.54
N ARG A 24 -11.41 7.36 -15.22
CA ARG A 24 -12.14 7.81 -14.01
C ARG A 24 -11.45 7.40 -12.72
N ALA A 25 -10.92 6.18 -12.66
CA ALA A 25 -10.17 5.73 -11.50
C ALA A 25 -8.94 6.63 -11.22
N THR A 26 -8.27 7.07 -12.29
CA THR A 26 -7.05 7.88 -12.20
C THR A 26 -7.36 9.36 -11.95
N GLU A 27 -8.40 9.93 -12.57
CA GLU A 27 -8.76 11.34 -12.37
C GLU A 27 -9.46 11.58 -11.03
N GLU A 28 -10.27 10.64 -10.55
CA GLU A 28 -11.14 10.85 -9.39
C GLU A 28 -10.44 10.49 -8.06
N TYR A 29 -9.55 9.51 -8.07
CA TYR A 29 -8.97 8.96 -6.83
C TYR A 29 -7.47 9.25 -6.68
N PHE A 30 -6.69 9.25 -7.75
CA PHE A 30 -5.23 9.48 -7.69
C PHE A 30 -4.80 10.88 -7.21
N PRO A 31 -5.52 11.99 -7.49
CA PRO A 31 -5.17 13.30 -6.94
C PRO A 31 -5.63 13.48 -5.48
N SER A 32 -6.36 12.51 -4.89
CA SER A 32 -6.82 12.61 -3.50
C SER A 32 -5.63 12.67 -2.53
N PRO A 33 -5.47 13.75 -1.74
CA PRO A 33 -4.39 13.84 -0.76
C PRO A 33 -4.41 12.70 0.27
N LYS A 34 -5.60 12.15 0.56
CA LYS A 34 -5.76 10.99 1.45
C LYS A 34 -5.17 9.72 0.85
N ILE A 35 -5.37 9.49 -0.45
CA ILE A 35 -4.79 8.33 -1.15
C ILE A 35 -3.28 8.47 -1.21
N GLN A 36 -2.76 9.65 -1.53
CA GLN A 36 -1.31 9.88 -1.53
C GLN A 36 -0.68 9.64 -0.15
N GLN A 37 -1.34 10.07 0.93
CA GLN A 37 -0.89 9.80 2.28
C GLN A 37 -0.90 8.29 2.61
N LEU A 38 -1.95 7.56 2.21
CA LEU A 38 -2.01 6.11 2.38
C LEU A 38 -0.91 5.39 1.60
N LEU A 39 -0.66 5.80 0.35
CA LEU A 39 0.39 5.26 -0.49
C LEU A 39 1.77 5.50 0.11
N ALA A 40 2.03 6.70 0.66
CA ALA A 40 3.29 7.00 1.34
C ALA A 40 3.49 6.11 2.58
N LEU A 41 2.44 5.92 3.39
CA LEU A 41 2.50 5.02 4.56
C LEU A 41 2.76 3.57 4.14
N LYS A 42 2.07 3.07 3.12
CA LYS A 42 2.30 1.73 2.58
C LYS A 42 3.70 1.56 2.00
N ALA A 43 4.22 2.57 1.28
CA ALA A 43 5.56 2.54 0.74
C ALA A 43 6.61 2.38 1.86
N GLN A 44 6.48 3.16 2.94
CA GLN A 44 7.37 3.04 4.09
C GLN A 44 7.25 1.69 4.80
N GLN A 45 6.05 1.11 4.89
CA GLN A 45 5.85 -0.24 5.47
C GLN A 45 6.56 -1.31 4.63
N VAL A 46 6.42 -1.24 3.30
CA VAL A 46 7.07 -2.17 2.38
C VAL A 46 8.59 -2.03 2.42
N GLU A 47 9.11 -0.81 2.47
CA GLU A 47 10.54 -0.54 2.59
C GLU A 47 11.12 -1.14 3.88
N ARG A 48 10.50 -0.85 5.03
CA ARG A 48 10.91 -1.41 6.33
C ARG A 48 10.88 -2.93 6.33
N TRP A 49 9.83 -3.52 5.76
CA TRP A 49 9.73 -4.97 5.62
C TRP A 49 10.85 -5.54 4.74
N GLY A 50 11.16 -4.88 3.61
CA GLY A 50 12.24 -5.28 2.71
C GLY A 50 13.61 -5.28 3.38
N VAL A 51 13.92 -4.24 4.16
CA VAL A 51 15.16 -4.15 4.94
C VAL A 51 15.24 -5.27 5.98
N ALA A 52 14.16 -5.51 6.73
CA ALA A 52 14.11 -6.58 7.72
C ALA A 52 14.30 -7.97 7.09
N LEU A 53 13.66 -8.20 5.93
CA LEU A 53 13.80 -9.44 5.18
C LEU A 53 15.24 -9.64 4.68
N ALA A 54 15.87 -8.60 4.14
CA ALA A 54 17.25 -8.67 3.67
C ALA A 54 18.21 -9.00 4.82
N ALA A 55 18.04 -8.37 5.99
CA ALA A 55 18.83 -8.67 7.18
C ALA A 55 18.63 -10.12 7.67
N TRP A 56 17.38 -10.60 7.70
CA TRP A 56 17.08 -11.98 8.08
C TRP A 56 17.69 -13.00 7.11
N LEU A 57 17.66 -12.72 5.80
CA LEU A 57 18.33 -13.57 4.80
C LEU A 57 19.85 -13.56 4.99
N ALA A 58 20.45 -12.40 5.28
CA ALA A 58 21.88 -12.27 5.53
C ALA A 58 22.35 -13.00 6.80
N ASP A 59 21.50 -13.07 7.84
CA ASP A 59 21.75 -13.82 9.08
C ASP A 59 21.42 -15.33 8.96
N GLY A 60 21.25 -15.83 7.73
CA GLY A 60 20.99 -17.25 7.48
C GLY A 60 19.64 -17.73 7.99
N GLN A 61 18.63 -16.85 7.94
CA GLN A 61 17.24 -17.17 8.28
C GLN A 61 17.01 -17.53 9.75
N ARG A 62 17.85 -17.01 10.65
CA ARG A 62 17.70 -17.24 12.09
C ARG A 62 16.51 -16.48 12.66
N GLY A 63 15.73 -17.16 13.51
CA GLY A 63 14.56 -16.59 14.16
C GLY A 63 13.34 -16.42 13.23
N PRO A 64 12.30 -15.71 13.69
CA PRO A 64 11.04 -15.62 12.96
C PRO A 64 11.19 -14.78 11.68
N LYS A 65 10.57 -15.26 10.60
CA LYS A 65 10.52 -14.55 9.32
C LYS A 65 9.82 -13.19 9.50
N PRO A 66 10.40 -12.08 9.01
CA PRO A 66 9.74 -10.77 9.03
C PRO A 66 8.42 -10.80 8.23
N MET A 67 7.33 -10.44 8.91
CA MET A 67 5.99 -10.38 8.32
C MET A 67 5.75 -9.02 7.68
N ARG A 68 5.07 -9.00 6.54
CA ARG A 68 4.64 -7.77 5.87
C ARG A 68 3.41 -7.25 6.63
N MET A 69 3.52 -6.06 7.24
CA MET A 69 2.42 -5.37 7.92
C MET A 69 1.78 -4.33 7.01
#